data_AF-A0A7J2RZM1-F1
#
_entry.id   AF-A0A7J2RZM1-F1
#
_cell.length_a   1.000
_cell.length_b   1.000
_cell.length_c   1.000
_cell.angle_alpha   90.00
_cell.angle_beta   90.00
_cell.angle_gamma   90.00
#
_symmetry.space_group_name_H-M   'P 1'
#
loop_
_entity.id
_entity.type
_entity.pdbx_description
1 polymer ?
#
loop_
_entity_poly.entity_id
_entity_poly.type
_entity_poly.pdbx_seq_one_letter_code
_entity_poly.pdbx_strand_id
1 'polypeptide(L)'
;AGVWIGGWAVIKGVIGFSTYLGITPLAITLTVVALGTSLPELATSLIAVRKEMGEIAVGTLIGSNILNIAFVLGTAAMVRPIAVAGSIISYHLPLMILSALILTILMRKGWMGRFAGFLILLIYLIFLGLIAGGL
;
A
#
# COMPACT_ATOMS: atom_id res chain seq x y z
N ALA A 1 -9.74 -15.02 -17.37
CA ALA A 1 -9.73 -16.24 -16.55
C ALA A 1 -8.51 -16.32 -15.62
N GLY A 2 -7.27 -16.20 -16.13
CA GLY A 2 -6.04 -16.38 -15.34
C GLY A 2 -5.93 -15.51 -14.08
N VAL A 3 -6.23 -14.20 -14.16
CA VAL A 3 -6.16 -13.28 -12.99
C VAL A 3 -7.15 -13.68 -11.89
N TRP A 4 -8.37 -14.06 -12.25
CA TRP A 4 -9.39 -14.47 -11.28
C TRP A 4 -9.02 -15.79 -10.59
N ILE A 5 -8.54 -16.77 -11.37
CA ILE A 5 -8.07 -18.05 -10.84
C ILE A 5 -6.85 -17.84 -9.93
N GLY A 6 -5.91 -16.99 -10.35
CA GLY A 6 -4.73 -16.63 -9.55
C GLY A 6 -5.12 -16.00 -8.21
N GLY A 7 -6.01 -15.01 -8.22
CA GLY A 7 -6.52 -14.39 -6.99
C GLY A 7 -7.19 -15.40 -6.05
N TRP A 8 -8.04 -16.27 -6.60
CA TRP A 8 -8.70 -17.32 -5.82
C TRP A 8 -7.69 -18.32 -5.21
N ALA A 9 -6.69 -18.73 -5.99
CA ALA A 9 -5.62 -19.63 -5.54
C ALA A 9 -4.78 -19.00 -4.43
N VAL A 10 -4.45 -17.70 -4.54
CA VAL A 10 -3.73 -16.97 -3.48
C VAL A 10 -4.53 -16.96 -2.18
N ILE A 11 -5.82 -16.64 -2.24
CA ILE A 11 -6.68 -16.63 -1.03
C ILE A 11 -6.76 -18.02 -0.39
N LYS A 12 -6.93 -19.08 -1.19
CA LYS A 12 -6.94 -20.46 -0.70
C LYS A 12 -5.60 -20.85 -0.07
N GLY A 13 -4.49 -20.44 -0.70
CA GLY A 13 -3.14 -20.64 -0.18
C GLY A 13 -2.92 -19.93 1.17
N VAL A 14 -3.36 -18.68 1.29
CA VAL A 14 -3.29 -17.91 2.56
C VAL A 14 -4.05 -18.62 3.67
N ILE A 15 -5.27 -19.11 3.40
CA ILE A 15 -6.07 -19.82 4.40
C ILE A 15 -5.36 -21.11 4.83
N GLY A 16 -4.89 -21.93 3.89
CA GLY A 16 -4.16 -23.17 4.20
C GLY A 16 -2.86 -22.91 4.98
N PHE A 17 -2.08 -21.92 4.56
CA PHE A 17 -0.82 -21.55 5.20
C PHE A 17 -1.01 -20.97 6.61
N SER A 18 -2.05 -20.15 6.79
CA SER A 18 -2.43 -19.62 8.11
C SER A 18 -2.79 -20.74 9.10
N THR A 19 -3.48 -21.77 8.62
CA THR A 19 -3.88 -22.94 9.43
C THR A 19 -2.67 -23.77 9.82
N TYR A 20 -1.71 -23.96 8.91
CA TYR A 20 -0.48 -24.69 9.18
C TYR A 20 0.43 -23.98 10.20
N LEU A 21 0.55 -22.66 10.09
CA LEU A 21 1.39 -21.85 10.98
C LEU A 21 0.72 -21.45 12.30
N GLY A 22 -0.58 -21.73 12.47
CA GLY A 22 -1.33 -21.32 13.66
C GLY A 22 -1.51 -19.81 13.81
N ILE A 23 -1.37 -19.05 12.72
CA ILE A 23 -1.54 -17.58 12.70
C ILE A 23 -2.82 -17.21 11.96
N THR A 24 -3.33 -16.00 12.19
CA THR A 24 -4.58 -15.59 11.54
C THR A 24 -4.36 -15.35 10.04
N PRO A 25 -5.34 -15.68 9.17
CA PRO A 25 -5.26 -15.33 7.74
C PRO A 25 -5.02 -13.83 7.51
N LEU A 26 -5.57 -13.00 8.41
CA LEU A 26 -5.42 -11.55 8.40
C LEU A 26 -3.95 -11.12 8.56
N ALA A 27 -3.19 -11.75 9.46
CA ALA A 27 -1.77 -11.46 9.64
C ALA A 27 -0.95 -11.73 8.36
N ILE A 28 -1.20 -12.84 7.67
CA ILE A 28 -0.52 -13.16 6.39
C ILE A 28 -0.96 -12.19 5.29
N THR A 29 -2.23 -11.79 5.29
CA THR A 29 -2.78 -10.86 4.30
C THR A 29 -2.14 -9.48 4.44
N LEU A 30 -2.03 -8.98 5.67
CA LEU A 30 -1.44 -7.67 5.97
C LEU A 30 0.08 -7.63 5.76
N THR A 31 0.74 -8.77 5.66
CA THR A 31 2.19 -8.85 5.52
C THR A 31 2.59 -9.34 4.12
N VAL A 32 2.56 -10.65 3.90
CA VAL A 32 3.08 -11.30 2.67
C VAL A 32 2.25 -10.90 1.45
N VAL A 33 0.92 -10.94 1.56
CA VAL A 33 0.06 -10.63 0.41
C VAL A 33 0.14 -9.14 0.08
N ALA A 34 0.03 -8.28 1.09
CA ALA A 34 0.16 -6.83 0.92
C ALA A 34 1.50 -6.45 0.27
N LEU A 35 2.62 -7.02 0.73
CA LEU A 35 3.92 -6.84 0.09
C LEU A 35 3.91 -7.38 -1.35
N GLY A 36 3.41 -8.59 -1.54
CA GLY A 36 3.33 -9.25 -2.85
C GLY A 36 2.57 -8.44 -3.89
N THR A 37 1.52 -7.73 -3.49
CA THR A 37 0.75 -6.86 -4.39
C THR A 37 1.46 -5.59 -4.81
N SER A 38 2.45 -5.12 -4.04
CA SER A 38 3.20 -3.87 -4.34
C SER A 38 4.60 -4.12 -4.91
N LEU A 39 5.07 -5.38 -4.91
CA LEU A 39 6.35 -5.76 -5.49
C LEU A 39 6.46 -5.44 -7.00
N PRO A 40 5.44 -5.71 -7.85
CA PRO A 40 5.50 -5.35 -9.25
C PRO A 40 5.67 -3.84 -9.46
N GLU A 41 4.95 -3.02 -8.71
CA GLU A 41 5.04 -1.56 -8.76
C GLU A 41 6.43 -1.12 -8.34
N LEU A 42 6.97 -1.64 -7.24
CA LEU A 42 8.32 -1.34 -6.78
C LEU A 42 9.37 -1.70 -7.84
N ALA A 43 9.22 -2.85 -8.51
CA ALA A 43 10.10 -3.26 -9.60
C ALA A 43 10.01 -2.29 -10.79
N THR A 44 8.79 -1.92 -11.22
CA THR A 44 8.60 -0.97 -12.33
C THR A 44 9.12 0.43 -12.01
N SER A 45 8.91 0.92 -10.79
CA SER A 45 9.44 2.20 -10.31
C SER A 45 10.97 2.19 -10.26
N LEU A 46 11.59 1.10 -9.79
CA LEU A 46 13.05 0.98 -9.76
C LEU A 46 13.65 0.98 -11.17
N ILE A 47 13.02 0.26 -12.11
CA ILE A 47 13.45 0.25 -13.52
C ILE A 47 13.32 1.64 -14.14
N ALA A 48 12.22 2.36 -13.87
CA ALA A 48 12.02 3.71 -14.38
C ALA A 48 13.06 4.70 -13.82
N VAL A 49 13.36 4.65 -12.51
CA VAL A 49 14.41 5.48 -11.89
C VAL A 49 15.79 5.18 -12.49
N ARG A 50 16.12 3.91 -12.74
CA ARG A 50 17.39 3.52 -13.39
C ARG A 50 17.53 4.00 -14.83
N LYS A 51 16.41 4.29 -15.50
CA LYS A 51 16.37 4.86 -16.85
C LYS A 51 16.28 6.40 -16.83
N GLU A 52 16.55 7.03 -15.68
CA GLU A 52 16.46 8.48 -15.48
C GLU A 52 15.03 9.04 -15.67
N MET A 53 14.02 8.18 -15.64
CA MET A 53 12.61 8.53 -15.77
C MET A 53 11.93 8.60 -14.39
N GLY A 54 12.54 9.36 -13.47
CA GLY A 54 12.08 9.47 -12.07
C GLY A 54 10.66 10.03 -11.93
N GLU A 55 10.28 10.98 -12.78
CA GLU A 55 8.93 11.55 -12.79
C GLU A 55 7.86 10.52 -13.15
N ILE A 56 8.15 9.66 -14.13
CA ILE A 56 7.27 8.55 -14.54
C ILE A 56 7.15 7.55 -13.38
N ALA A 57 8.27 7.22 -12.70
CA ALA A 57 8.26 6.32 -11.57
C ALA A 57 7.31 6.78 -10.44
N VAL A 58 7.35 8.08 -10.12
CA VAL A 58 6.48 8.71 -9.11
C VAL A 58 5.02 8.75 -9.59
N GLY A 59 4.80 9.11 -10.86
CA GLY A 59 3.47 9.16 -11.47
C GLY A 59 2.77 7.80 -11.45
N THR A 60 3.49 6.71 -11.78
CA THR A 60 2.96 5.35 -11.71
C THR A 60 2.62 4.95 -10.28
N LEU A 61 3.48 5.28 -9.31
CA LEU A 61 3.26 4.94 -7.90
C LEU A 61 2.00 5.63 -7.33
N ILE A 62 1.83 6.92 -7.63
CA ILE A 62 0.67 7.69 -7.21
C ILE A 62 -0.59 7.22 -7.93
N GLY A 63 -0.51 7.00 -9.25
CA GLY A 63 -1.62 6.50 -10.05
C GLY A 63 -2.15 5.15 -9.56
N SER A 64 -1.26 4.23 -9.19
CA SER A 64 -1.65 2.92 -8.62
C SER A 64 -2.40 3.08 -7.30
N ASN A 65 -1.91 3.92 -6.38
CA ASN A 65 -2.60 4.17 -5.11
C ASN A 65 -3.98 4.81 -5.30
N ILE A 66 -4.11 5.75 -6.24
CA ILE A 66 -5.40 6.37 -6.57
C ILE A 66 -6.36 5.32 -7.14
N LEU A 67 -5.93 4.47 -8.07
CA LEU A 67 -6.77 3.40 -8.62
C LEU A 67 -7.17 2.36 -7.55
N ASN A 68 -6.26 2.00 -6.65
CA ASN A 68 -6.56 1.06 -5.57
C ASN A 68 -7.64 1.60 -4.62
N ILE A 69 -7.61 2.89 -4.28
CA ILE A 69 -8.60 3.50 -3.39
C ILE A 69 -9.91 3.81 -4.15
N ALA A 70 -9.83 4.48 -5.29
CA ALA A 70 -11.02 4.95 -5.99
C ALA A 70 -11.75 3.81 -6.70
N PHE A 71 -11.02 2.94 -7.40
CA PHE A 71 -11.61 1.89 -8.21
C PHE A 71 -11.72 0.57 -7.44
N VAL A 72 -10.62 0.03 -6.92
CA VAL A 72 -10.65 -1.31 -6.28
C VAL A 72 -11.46 -1.27 -4.97
N LEU A 73 -11.09 -0.40 -4.03
CA LEU A 73 -11.80 -0.28 -2.76
C LEU A 73 -13.22 0.28 -2.95
N GLY A 74 -13.40 1.26 -3.85
CA GLY A 74 -14.72 1.82 -4.18
C GLY A 74 -15.68 0.77 -4.73
N THR A 75 -15.26 0.00 -5.74
CA THR A 75 -16.10 -1.08 -6.30
C THR A 75 -16.34 -2.21 -5.30
N ALA A 76 -15.33 -2.58 -4.49
CA ALA A 76 -15.51 -3.57 -3.43
C ALA A 76 -16.57 -3.13 -2.41
N ALA A 77 -16.56 -1.85 -2.01
CA ALA A 77 -17.54 -1.28 -1.09
C ALA A 77 -18.96 -1.21 -1.67
N MET A 78 -19.10 -1.02 -2.99
CA MET A 78 -20.40 -1.08 -3.67
C MET A 78 -20.99 -2.49 -3.70
N VAL A 79 -20.14 -3.51 -3.88
CA VAL A 79 -20.58 -4.92 -3.89
C VAL A 79 -20.94 -5.40 -2.48
N ARG A 80 -20.12 -5.07 -1.49
CA ARG A 80 -20.38 -5.40 -0.09
C ARG A 80 -19.85 -4.29 0.82
N PRO A 81 -20.67 -3.73 1.72
CA PRO A 81 -20.22 -2.74 2.68
C PRO A 81 -19.00 -3.25 3.47
N ILE A 82 -17.93 -2.46 3.45
CA ILE A 82 -16.69 -2.78 4.14
C ILE A 82 -16.80 -2.23 5.56
N ALA A 83 -16.73 -3.11 6.56
CA ALA A 83 -16.66 -2.69 7.95
C ALA A 83 -15.29 -2.06 8.22
N VAL A 84 -15.27 -0.80 8.63
CA VAL A 84 -14.04 -0.06 8.97
C VAL A 84 -13.91 0.00 10.49
N ALA A 85 -12.80 -0.52 11.02
CA ALA A 85 -12.51 -0.44 12.45
C ALA A 85 -12.26 1.02 12.88
N GLY A 86 -12.65 1.38 14.11
CA GLY A 86 -12.45 2.74 14.63
C GLY A 86 -10.98 3.18 14.63
N SER A 87 -10.04 2.27 14.92
CA SER A 87 -8.59 2.54 14.85
C SER A 87 -8.11 2.98 13.47
N ILE A 88 -8.72 2.44 12.40
CA ILE A 88 -8.40 2.84 11.02
C ILE A 88 -8.81 4.29 10.79
N ILE A 89 -9.97 4.70 11.30
CA ILE A 89 -10.49 6.07 11.15
C ILE A 89 -9.67 7.06 11.98
N SER A 90 -9.32 6.70 13.20
CA SER A 90 -8.62 7.60 14.14
C SER A 90 -7.14 7.78 13.84
N TYR A 91 -6.45 6.75 13.31
CA TYR A 91 -4.98 6.78 13.17
C TYR A 91 -4.50 6.52 11.75
N HIS A 92 -5.01 5.49 11.07
CA HIS A 92 -4.49 5.08 9.77
C HIS A 92 -4.87 6.08 8.66
N LEU A 93 -6.15 6.47 8.60
CA LEU A 93 -6.65 7.40 7.58
C LEU A 93 -6.01 8.80 7.69
N PRO A 94 -5.93 9.43 8.88
CA PRO A 94 -5.27 10.74 9.00
C PRO A 94 -3.80 10.72 8.56
N LEU A 95 -3.05 9.66 8.91
CA LEU A 95 -1.65 9.51 8.49
C LEU A 95 -1.51 9.26 6.98
N MET A 96 -2.44 8.50 6.39
CA MET A 96 -2.49 8.31 4.94
C MET A 96 -2.78 9.62 4.21
N ILE A 97 -3.72 10.44 4.71
CA ILE A 97 -4.03 11.76 4.14
C ILE A 97 -2.84 12.72 4.31
N LEU A 98 -2.21 12.73 5.50
CA LEU A 98 -1.05 13.58 5.77
C LEU A 98 0.13 13.24 4.85
N SER A 99 0.44 11.96 4.68
CA SER A 99 1.51 11.53 3.77
C SER A 99 1.20 11.87 2.31
N ALA A 100 -0.04 11.72 1.86
CA ALA A 100 -0.48 12.14 0.53
C ALA A 100 -0.35 13.67 0.31
N LEU A 101 -0.71 14.47 1.31
CA LEU A 101 -0.56 15.93 1.27
C LEU A 101 0.90 16.34 1.19
N ILE A 102 1.76 15.77 2.03
CA ILE A 102 3.21 16.04 2.02
C ILE A 102 3.81 15.69 0.66
N LEU A 103 3.49 14.50 0.13
CA LEU A 103 3.89 14.08 -1.22
C LEU A 103 3.46 15.10 -2.28
N THR A 104 2.21 15.55 -2.25
CA THR A 104 1.67 16.53 -3.19
C THR A 104 2.42 17.87 -3.12
N ILE A 105 2.73 18.36 -1.91
CA ILE A 105 3.48 19.60 -1.70
C ILE A 105 4.90 19.47 -2.23
N LEU A 106 5.60 18.37 -1.91
CA LEU A 106 6.97 18.10 -2.37
C LEU A 106 7.04 18.05 -3.89
N MET A 107 6.07 17.40 -4.53
CA MET A 107 5.98 17.36 -5.99
C MET A 107 5.74 18.74 -6.60
N ARG A 108 4.80 19.53 -6.07
CA ARG A 108 4.52 20.89 -6.57
C ARG A 108 5.73 21.82 -6.43
N LYS A 109 6.57 21.61 -5.41
CA LYS A 109 7.82 22.35 -5.20
C LYS A 109 9.00 21.81 -6.02
N GLY A 110 8.84 20.70 -6.73
CA GLY A 110 9.93 20.05 -7.48
C GLY A 110 11.00 19.44 -6.57
N TRP A 111 10.72 19.18 -5.29
CA TRP A 111 11.70 18.69 -4.31
C TRP A 111 11.78 17.16 -4.28
N MET A 112 11.44 16.51 -5.39
CA MET A 112 11.51 15.06 -5.53
C MET A 112 12.97 14.62 -5.70
N GLY A 113 13.54 14.10 -4.62
CA GLY A 113 14.92 13.63 -4.56
C GLY A 113 15.16 12.85 -3.26
N ARG A 114 16.43 12.68 -2.89
CA ARG A 114 16.82 11.90 -1.69
C ARG A 114 16.18 12.42 -0.40
N PHE A 115 16.00 13.74 -0.30
CA PHE A 115 15.36 14.37 0.86
C PHE A 115 13.88 13.98 0.98
N ALA A 116 13.10 14.07 -0.11
CA ALA A 116 11.71 13.65 -0.13
C ALA A 116 11.58 12.15 0.22
N GLY A 117 12.44 11.31 -0.35
CA GLY A 117 12.49 9.88 -0.04
C GLY A 117 12.77 9.61 1.44
N PHE A 118 13.76 10.30 2.02
CA PHE A 118 14.08 10.18 3.44
C PHE A 118 12.91 10.64 4.33
N LEU A 119 12.29 11.78 4.01
CA LEU A 119 11.17 12.32 4.78
C LEU A 119 9.97 11.35 4.79
N ILE A 120 9.60 10.80 3.63
CA ILE A 120 8.48 9.86 3.52
C ILE A 120 8.81 8.54 4.21
N LEU A 121 10.05 8.06 4.09
CA LEU A 121 10.50 6.86 4.76
C LEU A 121 10.51 7.04 6.28
N LEU A 122 10.90 8.21 6.79
CA LEU A 122 10.82 8.54 8.20
C LEU A 122 9.37 8.51 8.70
N ILE A 123 8.42 9.09 7.96
CA ILE A 123 6.99 9.04 8.29
C ILE A 123 6.50 7.59 8.34
N TYR A 124 6.92 6.76 7.38
CA TYR A 124 6.58 5.33 7.36
C TYR A 124 7.14 4.56 8.56
N LEU A 125 8.40 4.84 8.95
CA LEU A 125 9.00 4.23 10.14
C LEU A 125 8.31 4.66 11.44
N ILE A 126 7.92 5.94 11.55
CA ILE A 126 7.13 6.43 12.69
C ILE A 126 5.77 5.71 12.74
N PHE A 127 5.10 5.56 11.59
CA PHE A 127 3.85 4.81 11.49
C PHE A 127 3.99 3.35 11.93
N LEU A 128 5.04 2.66 11.49
CA LEU A 128 5.32 1.28 11.94
C LEU A 128 5.58 1.21 13.44
N GLY A 129 6.34 2.16 13.98
CA GLY A 129 6.62 2.23 15.42
C GLY A 129 5.36 2.45 16.25
N LEU A 130 4.44 3.30 15.79
CA LEU A 130 3.15 3.54 16.46
C LEU A 130 2.30 2.27 16.50
N ILE A 131 2.18 1.56 15.38
CA ILE A 131 1.42 0.29 15.33
C ILE A 131 2.07 -0.78 16.22
N ALA A 132 3.41 -0.92 16.16
CA ALA A 132 4.12 -1.90 16.98
C ALA A 132 4.01 -1.59 18.50
N GLY A 133 3.85 -0.31 18.86
CA GLY A 133 3.62 0.15 20.23
C GLY A 133 2.19 -0.06 20.75
N GLY A 134 1.28 -0.61 19.95
CA GLY A 134 -0.09 -0.93 20.36
C GLY A 134 -1.10 0.21 20.20
N LEU A 135 -0.77 1.22 19.37
CA LEU A 135 -1.77 2.18 18.87
C LEU A 135 -2.59 1.60 17.71
#